data_AF-A0A7W0GPA4-F1
#
_entry.id   AF-A0A7W0GPA4-F1
#
_cell.length_a   1.000
_cell.length_b   1.000
_cell.length_c   1.000
_cell.angle_alpha   90.00
_cell.angle_beta   90.00
_cell.angle_gamma   90.00
#
_symmetry.space_group_name_H-M   'P 1'
#
loop_
_entity.id
_entity.type
_entity.pdbx_description
1 polymer ?
#
loop_
_entity_poly.entity_id
_entity_poly.type
_entity_poly.pdbx_seq_one_letter_code
_entity_poly.pdbx_strand_id
1 'polypeptide(L)'
;AQYARAAAALERAVLGSEAKGVSFYLLGVAHSRAKNFPKAITALESAAAKTPDDVNVYRELGYAYEVSKQYAKALAAYTKGSNLAPADTDFKESIERVRPFAK
;
A
#
# COMPACT_ATOMS: atom_id res chain seq x y z
N ALA A 1 15.60 4.50 -13.23
CA ALA A 1 15.73 5.07 -11.87
C ALA A 1 16.05 3.95 -10.87
N GLN A 2 16.75 4.26 -9.77
CA GLN A 2 17.17 3.29 -8.74
C GLN A 2 16.02 2.43 -8.20
N TYR A 3 14.81 3.01 -8.06
CA TYR A 3 13.60 2.29 -7.61
C TYR A 3 13.13 1.18 -8.56
N ALA A 4 13.30 1.33 -9.87
CA ALA A 4 12.95 0.29 -10.83
C ALA A 4 13.88 -0.93 -10.72
N ARG A 5 15.17 -0.70 -10.41
CA ARG A 5 16.13 -1.78 -10.13
C ARG A 5 15.81 -2.49 -8.81
N ALA A 6 15.47 -1.73 -7.77
CA ALA A 6 15.04 -2.29 -6.49
C ALA A 6 13.78 -3.15 -6.65
N ALA A 7 12.80 -2.67 -7.41
CA ALA A 7 11.60 -3.44 -7.72
C ALA A 7 11.92 -4.76 -8.43
N ALA A 8 12.79 -4.75 -9.46
CA ALA A 8 13.18 -5.97 -10.17
C ALA A 8 13.88 -7.02 -9.27
N ALA A 9 14.68 -6.58 -8.30
CA ALA A 9 15.31 -7.47 -7.32
C ALA A 9 14.25 -8.07 -6.36
N LEU A 10 13.29 -7.26 -5.92
CA LEU A 10 12.20 -7.68 -5.05
C LEU A 10 11.18 -8.58 -5.77
N GLU A 11 10.93 -8.37 -7.06
CA GLU A 11 10.10 -9.25 -7.90
C GLU A 11 10.65 -10.69 -7.86
N ARG A 12 11.96 -10.88 -7.86
CA ARG A 12 12.57 -12.22 -7.68
C ARG A 12 12.39 -12.78 -6.27
N ALA A 13 12.46 -11.92 -5.26
CA ALA A 13 12.35 -12.31 -3.86
C ALA A 13 10.94 -12.80 -3.46
N VAL A 14 9.91 -12.42 -4.24
CA VAL A 14 8.52 -12.85 -4.00
C VAL A 14 8.10 -14.09 -4.81
N LEU A 15 8.99 -14.67 -5.63
CA LEU A 15 8.68 -15.85 -6.45
C LEU A 15 8.56 -17.15 -5.63
N GLY A 16 9.10 -17.19 -4.42
CA GLY A 16 9.02 -18.35 -3.54
C GLY A 16 7.73 -18.38 -2.71
N SER A 17 7.24 -19.58 -2.37
CA SER A 17 6.06 -19.78 -1.52
C SER A 17 6.22 -19.22 -0.09
N GLU A 18 7.46 -19.02 0.36
CA GLU A 18 7.81 -18.44 1.67
C GLU A 18 7.90 -16.91 1.66
N ALA A 19 7.50 -16.25 0.56
CA ALA A 19 7.54 -14.80 0.47
C ALA A 19 6.75 -14.16 1.63
N LYS A 20 7.49 -13.46 2.50
CA LYS A 20 6.95 -12.79 3.68
C LYS A 20 6.17 -11.54 3.29
N GLY A 21 5.18 -11.14 4.10
CA GLY A 21 4.42 -9.90 3.87
C GLY A 21 5.33 -8.67 3.72
N VAL A 22 6.45 -8.64 4.46
CA VAL A 22 7.49 -7.60 4.34
C VAL A 22 8.10 -7.51 2.94
N SER A 23 8.33 -8.64 2.25
CA SER A 23 8.89 -8.63 0.89
C SER A 23 7.91 -8.01 -0.12
N PHE A 24 6.63 -8.35 0.01
CA PHE A 24 5.56 -7.76 -0.80
C PHE A 24 5.37 -6.28 -0.49
N TYR A 25 5.47 -5.87 0.78
CA TYR A 25 5.42 -4.47 1.19
C TYR A 25 6.55 -3.66 0.54
N LEU A 26 7.80 -4.14 0.66
CA LEU A 26 8.95 -3.47 0.05
C LEU A 26 8.84 -3.37 -1.47
N LEU A 27 8.32 -4.44 -2.12
CA LEU A 27 8.05 -4.43 -3.56
C LEU A 27 7.02 -3.36 -3.93
N GLY A 28 5.94 -3.30 -3.16
CA GLY A 28 4.89 -2.30 -3.28
C GLY A 28 5.41 -0.88 -3.16
N VAL A 29 6.20 -0.61 -2.12
CA VAL A 29 6.87 0.68 -1.93
C VAL A 29 7.79 1.01 -3.10
N ALA A 30 8.62 0.06 -3.54
CA ALA A 30 9.53 0.28 -4.67
C ALA A 30 8.77 0.67 -5.96
N HIS A 31 7.66 -0.01 -6.25
CA HIS A 31 6.79 0.35 -7.37
C HIS A 31 6.09 1.69 -7.19
N SER A 32 5.61 2.01 -5.97
CA SER A 32 5.00 3.30 -5.63
C SER A 32 5.99 4.45 -5.87
N ARG A 33 7.24 4.32 -5.39
CA ARG A 33 8.33 5.29 -5.63
C ARG A 33 8.72 5.38 -7.10
N ALA A 34 8.60 4.29 -7.86
CA ALA A 34 8.76 4.29 -9.31
C ALA A 34 7.53 4.84 -10.07
N LYS A 35 6.49 5.32 -9.36
CA LYS A 35 5.21 5.79 -9.91
C LYS A 35 4.44 4.72 -10.70
N ASN A 36 4.77 3.45 -10.51
CA ASN A 36 4.05 2.32 -11.10
C ASN A 36 2.97 1.86 -10.11
N PHE A 37 1.95 2.68 -9.94
CA PHE A 37 0.88 2.43 -8.96
C PHE A 37 0.10 1.14 -9.19
N PRO A 38 -0.18 0.69 -10.43
CA PRO A 38 -0.83 -0.60 -10.64
C PRO A 38 -0.05 -1.77 -10.03
N LYS A 39 1.28 -1.85 -10.29
CA LYS A 39 2.11 -2.88 -9.68
C LYS A 39 2.27 -2.69 -8.17
N ALA A 40 2.34 -1.45 -7.70
CA ALA A 40 2.39 -1.14 -6.28
C ALA A 40 1.18 -1.69 -5.54
N ILE A 41 -0.02 -1.45 -6.07
CA ILE A 41 -1.29 -1.93 -5.50
C ILE A 41 -1.27 -3.45 -5.40
N THR A 42 -0.96 -4.18 -6.48
CA THR A 42 -0.93 -5.66 -6.45
C THR A 42 0.01 -6.22 -5.38
N ALA A 43 1.21 -5.63 -5.26
CA ALA A 43 2.17 -6.05 -4.25
C ALA A 43 1.70 -5.70 -2.83
N LEU A 44 1.14 -4.51 -2.61
CA LEU A 44 0.64 -4.07 -1.31
C LEU A 44 -0.62 -4.85 -0.88
N GLU A 45 -1.48 -5.26 -1.80
CA GLU A 45 -2.61 -6.15 -1.50
C GLU A 45 -2.12 -7.53 -1.05
N SER A 46 -1.08 -8.05 -1.71
CA SER A 46 -0.44 -9.31 -1.29
C SER A 46 0.21 -9.17 0.09
N ALA A 47 0.83 -8.02 0.39
CA ALA A 47 1.33 -7.71 1.72
C ALA A 47 0.20 -7.68 2.75
N ALA A 48 -0.91 -6.98 2.47
CA ALA A 48 -2.05 -6.86 3.38
C ALA A 48 -2.71 -8.22 3.68
N ALA A 49 -2.72 -9.13 2.71
CA ALA A 49 -3.22 -10.49 2.91
C ALA A 49 -2.31 -11.34 3.84
N LYS A 50 -1.01 -11.05 3.88
CA LYS A 50 -0.02 -11.77 4.70
C LYS A 50 0.18 -11.13 6.08
N THR A 51 0.01 -9.82 6.19
CA THR A 51 0.19 -9.02 7.42
C THR A 51 -1.01 -8.09 7.61
N PRO A 52 -2.18 -8.64 7.99
CA PRO A 52 -3.45 -7.89 8.07
C PRO A 52 -3.51 -6.85 9.20
N ASP A 53 -2.48 -6.79 10.02
CA ASP A 53 -2.28 -5.89 11.16
C ASP A 53 -1.12 -4.90 10.96
N ASP A 54 -0.40 -4.96 9.83
CA ASP A 54 0.67 -4.01 9.54
C ASP A 54 0.11 -2.68 9.03
N VAL A 55 0.18 -1.66 9.89
CA VAL A 55 -0.34 -0.32 9.61
C VAL A 55 0.34 0.35 8.41
N ASN A 56 1.62 0.04 8.16
CA ASN A 56 2.40 0.65 7.08
C ASN A 56 1.91 0.20 5.71
N VAL A 57 1.43 -1.05 5.62
CA VAL A 57 0.85 -1.60 4.40
C VAL A 57 -0.41 -0.81 4.04
N TYR A 58 -1.29 -0.55 5.00
CA TYR A 58 -2.54 0.18 4.75
C TYR A 58 -2.32 1.65 4.41
N ARG A 59 -1.26 2.27 4.95
CA ARG A 59 -0.84 3.63 4.59
C ARG A 59 -0.38 3.70 3.13
N GLU A 60 0.53 2.83 2.72
CA GLU A 60 1.05 2.80 1.35
C GLU A 60 -0.03 2.36 0.35
N LEU A 61 -0.89 1.41 0.73
CA LEU A 61 -1.99 0.93 -0.12
C LEU A 61 -3.04 2.02 -0.34
N GLY A 62 -3.41 2.75 0.74
CA GLY A 62 -4.31 3.90 0.65
C GLY A 62 -3.75 4.99 -0.26
N TYR A 63 -2.45 5.31 -0.13
CA TYR A 63 -1.78 6.29 -0.98
C TYR A 63 -1.74 5.85 -2.45
N ALA A 64 -1.38 4.60 -2.73
CA ALA A 64 -1.34 4.07 -4.09
C ALA A 64 -2.73 4.09 -4.74
N TYR A 65 -3.78 3.78 -3.98
CA TYR A 65 -5.17 3.89 -4.44
C TYR A 65 -5.60 5.33 -4.68
N GLU A 66 -5.25 6.26 -3.78
CA GLU A 66 -5.58 7.68 -3.89
C GLU A 66 -4.97 8.29 -5.16
N VAL A 67 -3.67 8.10 -5.40
CA VAL A 67 -2.99 8.62 -6.60
C VAL A 67 -3.54 7.97 -7.88
N SER A 68 -4.00 6.72 -7.77
CA SER A 68 -4.69 6.02 -8.87
C SER A 68 -6.18 6.41 -9.01
N LYS A 69 -6.66 7.39 -8.24
CA LYS A 69 -8.05 7.87 -8.21
C LYS A 69 -9.09 6.80 -7.84
N GLN A 70 -8.65 5.72 -7.19
CA GLN A 70 -9.53 4.66 -6.66
C GLN A 70 -9.97 5.04 -5.24
N TYR A 71 -10.69 6.16 -5.11
CA TYR A 71 -10.94 6.80 -3.81
C TYR A 71 -11.74 5.93 -2.83
N ALA A 72 -12.69 5.13 -3.30
CA ALA A 72 -13.43 4.18 -2.45
C ALA A 72 -12.50 3.15 -1.78
N LYS A 73 -11.52 2.63 -2.55
CA LYS A 73 -10.52 1.69 -2.01
C LYS A 73 -9.50 2.38 -1.13
N ALA A 74 -9.10 3.61 -1.48
CA ALA A 74 -8.23 4.43 -0.65
C ALA A 74 -8.87 4.68 0.73
N LEU A 75 -10.14 5.07 0.75
CA LEU A 75 -10.91 5.28 1.97
C LEU A 75 -10.96 4.01 2.82
N ALA A 76 -11.23 2.85 2.22
CA ALA A 76 -11.25 1.58 2.92
C ALA A 76 -9.88 1.22 3.53
N ALA A 77 -8.79 1.39 2.78
CA ALA A 77 -7.44 1.12 3.25
C ALA A 77 -7.04 2.07 4.41
N TYR A 78 -7.26 3.37 4.26
CA TYR A 78 -6.97 4.33 5.33
C TYR A 78 -7.84 4.10 6.57
N THR A 79 -9.11 3.72 6.41
CA THR A 79 -9.99 3.37 7.53
C THR A 79 -9.47 2.15 8.29
N LYS A 80 -9.01 1.11 7.57
CA LYS A 80 -8.39 -0.05 8.19
C LYS A 80 -7.12 0.32 8.96
N GLY A 81 -6.26 1.16 8.40
CA GLY A 81 -5.09 1.71 9.09
C GLY A 81 -5.45 2.51 10.34
N SER A 82 -6.46 3.39 10.25
CA SER A 82 -6.97 4.17 11.40
C SER A 82 -7.51 3.28 12.52
N ASN A 83 -8.12 2.14 12.19
CA ASN A 83 -8.62 1.20 13.21
C ASN A 83 -7.48 0.47 13.92
N LEU A 84 -6.35 0.21 13.23
CA LEU A 84 -5.17 -0.42 13.80
C LEU A 84 -4.32 0.57 14.61
N ALA A 85 -4.27 1.84 14.20
CA ALA A 85 -3.57 2.92 14.92
C ALA A 85 -4.46 4.16 15.11
N PRO A 86 -5.40 4.17 16.08
CA PRO A 86 -6.35 5.27 16.27
C PRO A 86 -5.73 6.61 16.69
N ALA A 87 -4.53 6.57 17.26
CA ALA A 87 -3.75 7.74 17.68
C ALA A 87 -3.00 8.41 16.52
N ASP A 88 -2.84 7.72 15.38
CA ASP A 88 -2.15 8.22 14.20
C ASP A 88 -3.08 9.14 13.41
N THR A 89 -2.82 10.44 13.48
CA THR A 89 -3.67 11.47 12.87
C THR A 89 -3.59 11.49 11.35
N ASP A 90 -2.51 10.96 10.76
CA ASP A 90 -2.32 10.96 9.31
C ASP A 90 -3.43 10.17 8.60
N PHE A 91 -3.94 9.11 9.23
CA PHE A 91 -5.06 8.36 8.69
C PHE A 91 -6.34 9.19 8.67
N LYS A 92 -6.61 9.96 9.74
CA LYS A 92 -7.79 10.83 9.81
C LYS A 92 -7.73 11.88 8.70
N GLU A 93 -6.57 12.53 8.55
CA GLU A 93 -6.35 13.51 7.48
C GLU A 93 -6.50 12.89 6.08
N SER A 94 -5.95 11.70 5.88
CA SER A 94 -6.06 11.00 4.59
C SER A 94 -7.49 10.55 4.29
N ILE A 95 -8.24 10.11 5.29
CA ILE A 95 -9.67 9.80 5.17
C ILE A 95 -10.47 11.04 4.77
N GLU A 96 -10.30 12.17 5.48
CA GLU A 96 -10.99 13.41 5.16
C GLU A 96 -10.66 13.90 3.74
N ARG A 97 -9.40 13.74 3.31
CA ARG A 97 -8.96 14.12 1.96
C ARG A 97 -9.63 13.30 0.86
N VAL A 98 -9.81 12.00 1.03
CA VAL A 98 -10.39 11.12 -0.02
C VAL A 98 -11.91 10.98 0.07
N ARG A 99 -12.53 11.19 1.24
CA ARG A 99 -13.95 10.96 1.48
C ARG A 99 -14.89 11.65 0.47
N PRO A 100 -14.67 12.93 0.06
CA PRO A 100 -15.56 13.58 -0.91
C PRO A 100 -15.62 12.91 -2.28
N PHE A 101 -14.57 12.17 -2.65
CA PHE A 101 -14.40 11.52 -3.94
C PHE A 101 -14.75 10.02 -3.93
N ALA A 102 -14.98 9.44 -2.75
CA ALA A 102 -15.25 8.02 -2.54
C ALA A 102 -16.74 7.62 -2.68
N LYS A 103 -17.50 8.38 -3.48
CA LYS A 103 -18.95 8.18 -3.69
C LYS A 103 -19.26 7.05 -4.65
#